data_AF-A0A2K9IXE9-F1
#
_entry.id   AF-A0A2K9IXE9-F1
#
_cell.length_a   1.000
_cell.length_b   1.000
_cell.length_c   1.000
_cell.angle_alpha   90.00
_cell.angle_beta   90.00
_cell.angle_gamma   90.00
#
_symmetry.space_group_name_H-M   'P 1'
#
loop_
_entity.id
_entity.type
_entity.pdbx_description
1 polymer ?
#
loop_
_entity_poly.entity_id
_entity_poly.type
_entity_poly.pdbx_seq_one_letter_code
_entity_poly.pdbx_strand_id
1 'polypeptide(L)'
;MSIEVGSKLQGKVTGITNFGAFVEIERGTTGLVHISEVADNYVKDINEHLSVGDEVKVKVINVEKDGKIGLSIKKAVDKPKPKRQRDNRERVESFESKMNRFLKDSEDRLASLKKHTESKRGGRGAKRG
;
A
#
# COMPACT_ATOMS: atom_id res chain seq x y z
N MET A 1 -9.15 36.19 5.18
CA MET A 1 -9.47 35.20 6.25
C MET A 1 -8.19 34.85 6.97
N SER A 2 -8.09 35.17 8.25
CA SER A 2 -6.92 34.95 9.10
C SER A 2 -6.70 33.46 9.33
N ILE A 3 -5.45 32.99 9.29
CA ILE A 3 -5.10 31.64 9.73
C ILE A 3 -5.11 31.66 11.26
N GLU A 4 -6.00 30.87 11.86
CA GLU A 4 -6.10 30.75 13.31
C GLU A 4 -5.22 29.62 13.84
N VAL A 5 -4.51 29.92 14.93
CA VAL A 5 -3.74 28.92 15.68
C VAL A 5 -4.66 27.78 16.12
N GLY A 6 -4.23 26.55 15.91
CA GLY A 6 -4.99 25.34 16.24
C GLY A 6 -5.80 24.76 15.08
N SER A 7 -5.93 25.47 13.97
CA SER A 7 -6.60 24.95 12.78
C SER A 7 -5.80 23.81 12.13
N LYS A 8 -6.51 22.77 11.66
CA LYS A 8 -5.93 21.68 10.85
C LYS A 8 -6.11 22.03 9.37
N LEU A 9 -5.02 22.01 8.61
CA LEU A 9 -5.00 22.35 7.19
C LEU A 9 -4.30 21.24 6.40
N GLN A 10 -4.58 21.14 5.11
CA GLN A 10 -3.85 20.28 4.17
C GLN A 10 -2.80 21.11 3.45
N GLY A 11 -1.60 20.55 3.30
CA GLY A 11 -0.53 21.19 2.57
C GLY A 11 0.37 20.18 1.88
N LYS A 12 1.12 20.67 0.89
CA LYS A 12 2.05 19.89 0.09
C LYS A 12 3.47 20.13 0.57
N VAL A 13 4.24 19.07 0.75
CA VAL A 13 5.66 19.19 1.09
C VAL A 13 6.41 19.76 -0.12
N THR A 14 7.00 20.95 0.01
CA THR A 14 7.77 21.58 -1.08
C THR A 14 9.27 21.34 -0.93
N GLY A 15 9.74 21.04 0.28
CA GLY A 15 11.15 20.76 0.53
C GLY A 15 11.37 20.13 1.90
N ILE A 16 12.44 19.37 2.01
CA ILE A 16 12.86 18.69 3.24
C ILE A 16 14.29 19.11 3.55
N THR A 17 14.57 19.41 4.81
CA THR A 17 15.90 19.74 5.32
C THR A 17 16.21 18.94 6.58
N ASN A 18 17.47 18.95 7.03
CA ASN A 18 17.88 18.21 8.23
C ASN A 18 17.20 18.70 9.52
N PHE A 19 16.70 19.93 9.53
CA PHE A 19 16.05 20.53 10.70
C PHE A 19 14.51 20.53 10.61
N GLY A 20 13.93 20.15 9.46
CA GLY A 20 12.49 20.21 9.27
C GLY A 20 12.00 19.97 7.85
N ALA A 21 10.73 20.26 7.61
CA ALA A 21 10.10 20.19 6.31
C ALA A 21 9.30 21.47 6.01
N PHE A 22 9.38 21.93 4.77
CA PHE A 22 8.58 23.04 4.26
C PHE A 22 7.28 22.49 3.68
N VAL A 23 6.17 23.00 4.17
CA VAL A 23 4.83 22.62 3.73
C VAL A 23 4.13 23.87 3.24
N GLU A 24 3.73 23.85 1.98
CA GLU A 24 2.91 24.89 1.37
C GLU A 24 1.44 24.53 1.57
N ILE A 25 0.68 25.46 2.15
CA ILE A 25 -0.74 25.26 2.46
C ILE A 25 -1.58 26.00 1.41
N GLU A 26 -2.73 25.44 1.08
CA GLU A 26 -3.77 26.14 0.31
C GLU A 26 -4.14 27.46 1.01
N ARG A 27 -3.68 28.58 0.41
CA ARG A 27 -3.76 30.01 0.80
C ARG A 27 -2.46 30.78 0.48
N GLY A 28 -1.47 30.14 -0.14
CA GLY A 28 -0.21 30.78 -0.53
C GLY A 28 0.69 31.11 0.66
N THR A 29 0.49 30.40 1.77
CA THR A 29 1.31 30.55 2.97
C THR A 29 2.18 29.32 3.15
N THR A 30 3.47 29.56 3.37
CA THR A 30 4.45 28.51 3.59
C THR A 30 4.70 28.37 5.08
N GLY A 31 4.58 27.15 5.60
CA GLY A 31 4.92 26.85 6.98
C GLY A 31 6.12 25.94 7.08
N LEU A 32 6.82 26.05 8.22
CA LEU A 32 7.93 25.17 8.58
C LEU A 32 7.45 24.19 9.64
N VAL A 33 7.68 22.91 9.39
CA VAL A 33 7.54 21.84 10.39
C VAL A 33 8.93 21.56 10.95
N HIS A 34 9.11 21.76 12.26
CA HIS A 34 10.37 21.40 12.92
C HIS A 34 10.53 19.88 13.00
N ILE A 35 11.76 19.35 12.96
CA ILE A 35 12.02 17.90 13.07
C ILE A 35 11.34 17.25 14.28
N SER A 36 11.28 17.94 15.42
CA SER A 36 10.60 17.49 16.65
C SER A 36 9.06 17.50 16.57
N GLU A 37 8.51 18.08 15.50
CA GLU A 37 7.07 18.17 15.21
C GLU A 37 6.67 17.26 14.03
N VAL A 38 7.63 16.56 13.41
CA VAL A 38 7.40 15.57 12.35
C VAL A 38 6.83 14.27 12.93
N ALA A 39 7.45 13.72 13.97
CA ALA A 39 7.03 12.48 14.62
C ALA A 39 7.39 12.47 16.12
N ASP A 40 6.78 11.57 16.90
CA ASP A 40 7.09 11.39 18.33
C ASP A 40 8.43 10.66 18.57
N ASN A 41 8.95 9.97 17.56
CA ASN A 41 10.21 9.25 17.61
C ASN A 41 11.37 10.08 17.08
N TYR A 42 12.60 9.74 17.46
CA TYR A 42 13.81 10.36 16.90
C TYR A 42 13.92 10.03 15.41
N VAL A 43 13.72 11.04 14.57
CA VAL A 43 13.85 10.92 13.12
C VAL A 43 15.31 11.17 12.75
N LYS A 44 16.02 10.11 12.33
CA LYS A 44 17.40 10.22 11.85
C LYS A 44 17.46 10.83 10.44
N ASP A 45 16.50 10.46 9.60
CA ASP A 45 16.32 10.95 8.24
C ASP A 45 14.85 11.27 7.97
N ILE A 46 14.55 12.56 7.74
CA ILE A 46 13.18 13.01 7.45
C ILE A 46 12.70 12.48 6.10
N ASN A 47 13.61 12.27 5.14
CA ASN A 47 13.29 11.74 3.81
C ASN A 47 12.65 10.34 3.83
N GLU A 48 12.88 9.55 4.88
CA GLU A 48 12.22 8.24 5.03
C GLU A 48 10.77 8.36 5.51
N HIS A 49 10.43 9.47 6.17
CA HIS A 49 9.11 9.69 6.77
C HIS A 49 8.22 10.61 5.95
N LEU A 50 8.83 11.52 5.19
CA LEU A 50 8.15 12.50 4.35
C LEU A 50 8.84 12.52 2.99
N SER A 51 8.04 12.68 1.94
CA SER A 51 8.54 12.84 0.57
C SER A 51 8.16 14.21 0.04
N VAL A 52 9.07 14.83 -0.72
CA VAL A 52 8.78 16.07 -1.42
C VAL A 52 7.65 15.81 -2.43
N GLY A 53 6.63 16.66 -2.39
CA GLY A 53 5.43 16.55 -3.21
C GLY A 53 4.28 15.80 -2.54
N ASP A 54 4.47 15.22 -1.36
CA ASP A 54 3.42 14.51 -0.64
C ASP A 54 2.41 15.47 0.00
N GLU A 55 1.15 15.04 0.08
CA GLU A 55 0.06 15.80 0.68
C GLU A 55 -0.14 15.39 2.14
N VAL A 56 0.19 16.29 3.05
CA VAL A 56 0.14 16.05 4.50
C VAL A 56 -0.86 16.96 5.20
N LYS A 57 -1.47 16.45 6.27
CA LYS A 57 -2.26 17.27 7.20
C LYS A 57 -1.34 17.86 8.26
N VAL A 58 -1.46 19.16 8.46
CA VAL A 58 -0.68 19.95 9.41
C VAL A 58 -1.59 20.74 10.32
N LYS A 59 -1.15 21.00 11.55
CA LYS A 59 -1.86 21.83 12.53
C LYS A 59 -1.04 23.08 12.78
N VAL A 60 -1.70 24.22 12.73
CA VAL A 60 -1.08 25.51 13.03
C VAL A 60 -0.79 25.58 14.52
N ILE A 61 0.48 25.73 14.91
CA ILE A 61 0.88 25.91 16.31
C ILE A 61 1.12 27.39 16.60
N ASN A 62 1.69 28.12 15.64
CA ASN A 62 2.01 29.52 15.81
C ASN A 62 1.95 30.24 14.47
N VAL A 63 1.53 31.50 14.49
CA VAL A 63 1.50 32.37 13.30
C VAL A 63 2.27 33.63 13.65
N GLU A 64 3.39 33.86 12.97
CA GLU A 64 4.17 35.08 13.13
C GLU A 64 3.69 36.19 12.19
N LYS A 65 3.94 37.43 12.61
CA LYS A 65 3.58 38.63 11.82
C LYS A 65 4.37 38.75 10.51
N ASP A 66 5.53 38.10 10.43
CA ASP A 66 6.37 38.01 9.23
C ASP A 66 5.87 36.98 8.20
N GLY A 67 4.72 36.35 8.43
CA GLY A 67 4.13 35.36 7.52
C GLY A 67 4.70 33.94 7.69
N LYS A 68 5.62 33.73 8.64
CA LYS A 68 6.09 32.40 9.02
C LYS A 68 5.04 31.71 9.90
N ILE A 69 4.67 30.49 9.52
CA ILE A 69 3.74 29.67 10.28
C ILE A 69 4.47 28.44 10.81
N GLY A 70 4.43 28.26 12.13
CA GLY A 70 4.89 27.06 12.80
C GLY A 70 3.83 25.97 12.66
N LEU A 71 4.18 24.91 11.94
CA LEU A 71 3.29 23.78 11.68
C LEU A 71 3.73 22.53 12.43
N SER A 72 2.76 21.71 12.80
CA SER A 72 2.98 20.39 13.39
C SER A 72 2.30 19.32 12.56
N ILE A 73 3.04 18.26 12.22
CA ILE A 73 2.45 17.05 11.64
C ILE A 73 1.96 16.16 12.78
N LYS A 74 2.75 15.95 13.84
CA LYS A 74 2.37 15.08 14.97
C LYS A 74 1.02 15.46 15.60
N LYS A 75 0.75 16.75 15.78
CA LYS A 75 -0.53 17.24 16.37
C LYS A 75 -1.70 17.25 15.38
N ALA A 76 -1.42 17.02 14.10
CA ALA A 76 -2.41 16.96 13.02
C ALA A 76 -2.78 15.52 12.66
N VAL A 77 -1.90 14.55 12.94
CA VAL A 77 -2.10 13.11 12.75
C VAL A 77 -3.15 12.61 13.75
N ASP A 78 -4.42 12.80 13.37
CA ASP A 78 -5.49 11.88 13.75
C ASP A 78 -5.27 10.64 12.88
N LYS A 79 -4.51 9.65 13.39
CA LYS A 79 -4.11 8.39 12.70
C LYS A 79 -4.92 8.12 11.41
N PRO A 80 -4.44 8.56 10.23
CA PRO A 80 -5.05 8.11 9.00
C PRO A 80 -4.59 6.67 8.82
N LYS A 81 -5.54 5.73 8.86
CA LYS A 81 -5.30 4.35 8.44
C LYS A 81 -4.60 4.43 7.08
N PRO A 82 -3.48 3.70 6.87
CA PRO A 82 -2.79 3.73 5.58
C PRO A 82 -3.84 3.43 4.52
N LYS A 83 -4.11 4.42 3.65
CA LYS A 83 -4.80 4.14 2.40
C LYS A 83 -3.85 3.18 1.70
N ARG A 84 -4.17 1.89 1.79
CA ARG A 84 -3.66 0.85 0.92
C ARG A 84 -3.83 1.42 -0.48
N GLN A 85 -2.76 1.97 -1.05
CA GLN A 85 -2.65 2.11 -2.47
C GLN A 85 -2.79 0.67 -2.95
N ARG A 86 -3.98 0.37 -3.46
CA ARG A 86 -4.26 -0.85 -4.21
C ARG A 86 -3.49 -0.67 -5.51
N ASP A 87 -2.17 -0.85 -5.44
CA ASP A 87 -1.42 -1.14 -6.64
C ASP A 87 -1.72 -2.59 -6.97
N ASN A 88 -2.69 -2.68 -7.86
CA ASN A 88 -3.19 -3.86 -8.52
C ASN A 88 -2.06 -4.41 -9.40
N ARG A 89 -1.28 -5.36 -8.90
CA ARG A 89 -0.72 -6.54 -9.61
C ARG A 89 0.41 -7.15 -8.78
N GLU A 90 0.17 -8.34 -8.21
CA GLU A 90 0.98 -9.52 -8.53
C GLU A 90 0.31 -10.80 -7.98
N ARG A 91 -0.04 -11.66 -8.95
CA ARG A 91 -0.49 -13.06 -8.91
C ARG A 91 -0.75 -13.68 -7.53
N VAL A 92 -2.02 -13.67 -7.14
CA VAL A 92 -2.58 -14.90 -6.58
C VAL A 92 -2.71 -15.84 -7.78
N GLU A 93 -1.82 -16.83 -7.90
CA GLU A 93 -2.17 -18.01 -8.70
C GLU A 93 -3.42 -18.59 -8.05
N SER A 94 -4.58 -18.26 -8.65
CA SER A 94 -5.89 -18.67 -8.15
C SER A 94 -5.85 -20.16 -7.88
N PHE A 95 -6.36 -20.55 -6.72
CA PHE A 95 -6.53 -21.93 -6.33
C PHE A 95 -7.27 -22.75 -7.41
N GLU A 96 -8.09 -22.07 -8.24
CA GLU A 96 -8.73 -22.62 -9.45
C GLU A 96 -7.72 -23.09 -10.52
N SER A 97 -6.62 -22.36 -10.75
CA SER A 97 -5.60 -22.75 -11.74
C SER A 97 -4.85 -24.02 -11.31
N LYS A 98 -4.67 -24.22 -9.99
CA LYS A 98 -4.10 -25.46 -9.44
C LYS A 98 -5.10 -26.62 -9.51
N MET A 99 -6.38 -26.36 -9.24
CA MET A 99 -7.44 -27.37 -9.36
C MET A 99 -7.67 -27.83 -10.81
N ASN A 100 -7.69 -26.91 -11.78
CA ASN A 100 -7.82 -27.28 -13.19
C ASN A 100 -6.65 -28.13 -13.69
N ARG A 101 -5.43 -27.88 -13.20
CA ARG A 101 -4.27 -28.71 -13.54
C ARG A 101 -4.34 -30.10 -12.90
N PHE A 102 -4.89 -30.21 -11.69
CA PHE A 102 -5.05 -31.48 -10.98
C PHE A 102 -6.17 -32.36 -11.56
N LEU A 103 -7.32 -31.77 -11.91
CA LEU A 103 -8.43 -32.49 -12.55
C LEU A 103 -8.01 -33.05 -13.90
N LYS A 104 -7.24 -32.28 -14.68
CA LYS A 104 -6.73 -32.72 -15.98
C LYS A 104 -5.71 -33.86 -15.88
N ASP A 105 -4.81 -33.85 -14.89
CA ASP A 105 -3.85 -34.96 -14.66
C ASP A 105 -4.57 -36.25 -14.18
N SER A 106 -5.67 -36.11 -13.42
CA SER A 106 -6.45 -37.28 -12.96
C SER A 106 -7.22 -37.98 -14.07
N GLU A 107 -7.74 -37.25 -15.07
CA GLU A 107 -8.45 -37.87 -16.21
C GLU A 107 -7.52 -38.74 -17.07
N ASP A 108 -6.31 -38.27 -17.39
CA ASP A 108 -5.34 -39.01 -18.21
C ASP A 108 -4.87 -40.31 -17.52
N ARG A 109 -4.70 -40.28 -16.19
CA ARG A 109 -4.37 -41.49 -15.41
C ARG A 109 -5.52 -42.48 -15.35
N LEU A 110 -6.77 -42.01 -15.17
CA LEU A 110 -7.96 -42.86 -15.16
C LEU A 110 -8.20 -43.51 -16.52
N ALA A 111 -8.02 -42.77 -17.62
CA ALA A 111 -8.15 -43.30 -18.97
C ALA A 111 -7.11 -44.40 -19.27
N SER A 112 -5.87 -44.20 -18.81
CA SER A 112 -4.79 -45.18 -18.96
C SER A 112 -5.03 -46.46 -18.13
N LEU A 113 -5.52 -46.32 -16.89
CA LEU A 113 -5.91 -47.46 -16.05
C LEU A 113 -7.10 -48.24 -16.62
N LYS A 114 -8.10 -47.54 -17.18
CA LYS A 114 -9.24 -48.18 -17.83
C LYS A 114 -8.82 -48.96 -19.07
N LYS A 115 -7.94 -48.39 -19.91
CA LYS A 115 -7.40 -49.05 -21.10
C LYS A 115 -6.54 -50.29 -20.77
N HIS A 116 -5.79 -50.24 -19.66
CA HIS A 116 -4.99 -51.38 -19.19
C HIS A 116 -5.83 -52.50 -18.54
N THR A 117 -6.94 -52.17 -17.88
CA THR A 117 -7.82 -53.16 -17.25
C THR A 117 -8.75 -53.85 -18.25
N GLU A 118 -9.18 -53.15 -19.32
CA GLU A 118 -9.95 -53.75 -20.42
C GLU A 118 -9.08 -54.68 -21.30
N SER A 119 -7.82 -54.31 -21.56
CA SER A 119 -6.93 -55.12 -22.42
C SER A 119 -6.52 -56.46 -21.80
N LYS A 120 -6.58 -56.62 -20.47
CA LYS A 120 -6.30 -57.90 -19.77
C LYS A 120 -7.55 -58.77 -19.52
N ARG A 121 -8.77 -58.29 -19.83
CA ARG A 121 -10.01 -59.07 -19.71
C ARG A 121 -10.55 -59.60 -21.06
N GLY A 122 -10.01 -59.14 -22.19
CA GLY A 122 -10.52 -59.46 -23.55
C GLY A 122 -9.85 -60.63 -24.28
N GLY A 123 -8.99 -61.44 -23.64
CA GLY A 123 -8.17 -62.43 -24.35
C GLY A 123 -8.03 -63.77 -23.64
N ARG A 124 -9.11 -64.58 -23.60
CA ARG A 124 -9.12 -66.06 -23.71
C ARG A 124 -10.50 -66.60 -23.30
N GLY A 125 -11.21 -67.16 -24.28
CA GLY A 125 -12.29 -68.14 -24.04
C GLY A 125 -13.65 -67.73 -24.60
N ALA A 126 -13.93 -68.08 -25.87
CA ALA A 126 -15.16 -68.76 -26.30
C ALA A 126 -15.32 -68.78 -27.84
N LYS A 127 -14.91 -69.90 -28.46
CA LYS A 127 -15.47 -70.49 -29.69
C LYS A 127 -14.90 -71.92 -29.70
N ARG A 128 -15.54 -72.99 -29.20
CA ARG A 128 -16.83 -73.61 -29.54
C ARG A 128 -17.03 -73.75 -31.06
N GLY A 129 -16.90 -74.98 -31.53
CA GLY A 129 -16.93 -75.44 -32.91
C GLY A 129 -16.13 -76.73 -32.98
#